data_AF-A0A9C6SHT7-F1
#
_entry.id   AF-A0A9C6SHT7-F1
#
_cell.length_a   1.000
_cell.length_b   1.000
_cell.length_c   1.000
_cell.angle_alpha   90.00
_cell.angle_beta   90.00
_cell.angle_gamma   90.00
#
_symmetry.space_group_name_H-M   'P 1'
#
loop_
_entity.id
_entity.type
_entity.pdbx_description
1 polymer ?
#
loop_
_entity_poly.entity_id
_entity_poly.type
_entity_poly.pdbx_seq_one_letter_code
_entity_poly.pdbx_strand_id
1 'polypeptide(L)'
;MLLKIPISYRVLKYSPYVIGHLTHTRAHTHIGALCVTDICRIEVIYHVISSNLIASAFTHHELEKIASAFNLDVGQLLLLETNNLNDAVLVGSRRTIYFSTETTAFTLIQVLSEWMLLEKSLTLTRNALTEPTLYSLDEENRRRFPASPAYDVLITVVNPDPEKLKIAWDLRLMAEEYVEPFLSELSILSNFSVKSQWLYLLPLDVSPKRVPDSGPLGRHFALSEDVLPQLITPLEKKLASQVSLHPTINFVIYAVPCDSAPLHIYTRSGHRSRNNANVEAFLSPRWGGVVLINPPVEACMAAKLDQPVTIIPEQITIVGTFLTQLKLLLGIPEPKFLNGVTAVSLPGLKLHDWEVDALLRVRTIEQLTSAKLTLQSIAQLLQEIGNIVITDIVGNRIKTALRLVEDSAEQLRRGNLAVGFLLSKEAFVTAEAAFFDPTLFALLYFPEDQKYAVYTPLFLPAMVPVLLSLKNIYRYYFHRRINNPLKETAPSQNK
;
A
#
# COMPACT_ATOMS: atom_id res chain seq x y z
N MET A 1 -22.61 4.83 -12.92
CA MET A 1 -21.99 3.67 -13.58
C MET A 1 -21.27 2.85 -12.50
N LEU A 2 -21.88 1.76 -12.04
CA LEU A 2 -21.31 0.87 -11.00
C LEU A 2 -20.32 -0.09 -11.68
N LEU A 3 -19.06 0.32 -11.77
CA LEU A 3 -17.97 -0.59 -12.15
C LEU A 3 -17.78 -1.58 -10.99
N LYS A 4 -18.26 -2.82 -11.16
CA LYS A 4 -17.86 -3.97 -10.34
C LYS A 4 -16.55 -4.48 -10.93
N ILE A 5 -15.48 -4.52 -10.14
CA ILE A 5 -14.16 -5.01 -10.58
C ILE A 5 -14.07 -6.48 -10.15
N PRO A 6 -14.23 -7.46 -11.05
CA PRO A 6 -14.05 -8.86 -10.72
C PRO A 6 -12.55 -9.19 -10.70
N ILE A 7 -12.08 -9.79 -9.60
CA ILE A 7 -10.71 -10.31 -9.46
C ILE A 7 -10.80 -11.81 -9.75
N SER A 8 -10.51 -12.21 -10.98
CA SER A 8 -10.60 -13.62 -11.36
C SER A 8 -9.36 -14.40 -10.94
N TYR A 9 -9.56 -15.66 -10.62
CA TYR A 9 -8.60 -16.62 -10.09
C TYR A 9 -8.82 -17.98 -10.74
N ARG A 10 -7.75 -18.72 -11.02
CA ARG A 10 -7.81 -20.05 -11.67
C ARG A 10 -7.17 -21.09 -10.76
N VAL A 11 -8.00 -21.91 -10.12
CA VAL A 11 -7.59 -23.07 -9.30
C VAL A 11 -7.44 -24.27 -10.22
N LEU A 12 -6.24 -24.84 -10.30
CA LEU A 12 -6.07 -26.13 -10.96
C LEU A 12 -6.16 -27.22 -9.89
N LYS A 13 -7.24 -28.02 -9.91
CA LYS A 13 -7.47 -29.12 -8.96
C LYS A 13 -7.10 -30.46 -9.59
N TYR A 14 -6.31 -31.25 -8.87
CA TYR A 14 -5.89 -32.59 -9.30
C TYR A 14 -6.29 -33.64 -8.26
N SER A 15 -6.87 -34.76 -8.71
CA SER A 15 -7.20 -35.91 -7.87
C SER A 15 -6.80 -37.20 -8.59
N PRO A 16 -6.03 -38.11 -7.95
CA PRO A 16 -5.91 -39.48 -8.40
C PRO A 16 -7.00 -40.29 -7.68
N TYR A 17 -7.99 -40.83 -8.39
CA TYR A 17 -8.76 -42.05 -8.08
C TYR A 17 -10.12 -42.01 -8.80
N VAL A 18 -10.25 -42.87 -9.81
CA VAL A 18 -11.52 -43.47 -10.23
C VAL A 18 -11.42 -44.94 -9.82
N ILE A 19 -12.19 -45.33 -8.80
CA ILE A 19 -12.94 -46.59 -8.65
C ILE A 19 -13.38 -46.69 -7.17
N GLY A 20 -14.70 -46.81 -6.95
CA GLY A 20 -15.29 -47.27 -5.70
C GLY A 20 -16.01 -46.22 -4.86
N HIS A 21 -17.27 -45.97 -5.21
CA HIS A 21 -18.35 -45.38 -4.39
C HIS A 21 -17.99 -44.46 -3.20
N LEU A 22 -18.47 -43.20 -3.33
CA LEU A 22 -18.59 -42.10 -2.36
C LEU A 22 -17.44 -41.08 -2.35
N THR A 23 -17.83 -39.82 -2.61
CA THR A 23 -17.13 -38.54 -2.36
C THR A 23 -16.37 -37.82 -3.49
N HIS A 24 -16.79 -37.94 -4.76
CA HIS A 24 -16.45 -36.93 -5.80
C HIS A 24 -17.22 -35.59 -5.66
N THR A 25 -18.23 -35.53 -4.78
CA THR A 25 -19.18 -34.40 -4.65
C THR A 25 -18.91 -33.40 -3.53
N ARG A 26 -17.99 -33.65 -2.57
CA ARG A 26 -17.85 -32.77 -1.38
C ARG A 26 -17.11 -31.46 -1.65
N ALA A 27 -16.08 -31.44 -2.49
CA ALA A 27 -15.30 -30.23 -2.72
C ALA A 27 -15.89 -29.32 -3.83
N HIS A 28 -16.70 -29.88 -4.73
CA HIS A 28 -17.23 -29.15 -5.90
C HIS A 28 -18.30 -28.11 -5.51
N THR A 29 -19.21 -28.46 -4.59
CA THR A 29 -20.23 -27.53 -4.07
C THR A 29 -19.66 -26.49 -3.10
N HIS A 30 -18.54 -26.80 -2.44
CA HIS A 30 -17.97 -25.92 -1.42
C HIS A 30 -16.87 -24.98 -1.98
N ILE A 31 -16.01 -25.43 -2.90
CA ILE A 31 -15.01 -24.55 -3.54
C ILE A 31 -15.65 -23.58 -4.56
N GLY A 32 -16.69 -24.02 -5.28
CA GLY A 32 -17.49 -23.10 -6.09
C GLY A 32 -18.31 -22.08 -5.28
N ALA A 33 -18.43 -22.31 -3.96
CA ALA A 33 -19.03 -21.37 -2.99
C ALA A 33 -17.98 -20.53 -2.25
N LEU A 34 -16.67 -20.71 -2.52
CA LEU A 34 -15.68 -19.71 -2.12
C LEU A 34 -15.93 -18.45 -2.94
N CYS A 35 -15.83 -17.32 -2.23
CA CYS A 35 -16.22 -16.00 -2.69
C CYS A 35 -17.72 -15.74 -2.62
N VAL A 36 -18.16 -15.42 -1.41
CA VAL A 36 -19.49 -14.86 -1.14
C VAL A 36 -19.53 -13.36 -1.49
N THR A 37 -18.38 -12.77 -1.82
CA THR A 37 -18.24 -11.34 -2.12
C THR A 37 -18.22 -11.10 -3.64
N ASP A 38 -18.84 -10.00 -4.09
CA ASP A 38 -18.85 -9.50 -5.48
C ASP A 38 -17.44 -9.28 -6.11
N ILE A 39 -16.36 -9.57 -5.37
CA ILE A 39 -15.00 -9.11 -5.64
C ILE A 39 -14.15 -10.18 -6.31
N CYS A 40 -14.26 -11.47 -5.97
CA CYS A 40 -13.45 -12.51 -6.62
C CYS A 40 -14.29 -13.50 -7.43
N ARG A 41 -13.68 -14.02 -8.49
CA ARG A 41 -14.26 -15.10 -9.29
C ARG A 41 -13.25 -16.24 -9.36
N ILE A 42 -13.66 -17.44 -8.97
CA ILE A 42 -12.77 -18.61 -8.99
C ILE A 42 -13.20 -19.54 -10.13
N GLU A 43 -12.29 -19.81 -11.06
CA GLU A 43 -12.39 -20.84 -12.09
C GLU A 43 -11.62 -22.07 -11.62
N VAL A 44 -12.29 -23.22 -11.50
CA VAL A 44 -11.61 -24.48 -11.13
C VAL A 44 -11.44 -25.34 -12.37
N ILE A 45 -10.20 -25.76 -12.66
CA ILE A 45 -9.85 -26.60 -13.79
C ILE A 45 -9.26 -27.91 -13.29
N TYR A 46 -9.76 -29.01 -13.85
CA TYR A 46 -9.34 -30.34 -13.45
C TYR A 46 -8.37 -30.94 -14.45
N HIS A 47 -7.36 -31.60 -13.92
CA HIS A 47 -6.39 -32.33 -14.71
C HIS A 47 -6.02 -33.63 -13.99
N VAL A 48 -5.66 -34.66 -14.76
CA VAL A 48 -5.36 -36.00 -14.25
C VAL A 48 -3.85 -36.22 -14.31
N ILE A 49 -3.24 -36.61 -13.19
CA ILE A 49 -1.83 -37.00 -13.09
C ILE A 49 -1.77 -38.49 -12.71
N SER A 50 -0.70 -39.17 -13.13
CA SER A 50 -0.45 -40.56 -12.71
C SER A 50 -0.29 -40.64 -11.18
N SER A 51 -1.09 -41.48 -10.54
CA SER A 51 -1.08 -41.72 -9.09
C SER A 51 0.28 -42.15 -8.55
N ASN A 52 1.07 -42.84 -9.37
CA ASN A 52 2.41 -43.33 -9.01
C ASN A 52 3.41 -42.19 -8.77
N LEU A 53 3.19 -41.03 -9.40
CA LEU A 53 4.09 -39.90 -9.30
C LEU A 53 3.95 -39.16 -7.96
N ILE A 54 2.74 -39.09 -7.42
CA ILE A 54 2.43 -38.42 -6.15
C ILE A 54 2.64 -39.37 -4.97
N ALA A 55 2.29 -40.65 -5.12
CA ALA A 55 2.45 -41.66 -4.08
C ALA A 55 3.91 -41.93 -3.69
N SER A 56 4.87 -41.57 -4.55
CA SER A 56 6.30 -41.69 -4.28
C SER A 56 6.92 -40.48 -3.58
N ALA A 57 6.18 -39.38 -3.40
CA ALA A 57 6.65 -38.21 -2.67
C ALA A 57 6.27 -38.32 -1.19
N PHE A 58 7.28 -38.38 -0.33
CA PHE A 58 7.15 -38.41 1.13
C PHE A 58 7.70 -37.14 1.78
N THR A 59 8.53 -36.41 1.06
CA THR A 59 9.12 -35.15 1.54
C THR A 59 8.52 -33.95 0.81
N HIS A 60 8.49 -32.82 1.52
CA HIS A 60 8.08 -31.55 0.93
C HIS A 60 8.91 -31.19 -0.32
N HIS A 61 10.22 -31.45 -0.33
CA HIS A 61 11.08 -31.18 -1.49
C HIS A 61 10.68 -31.99 -2.73
N GLU A 62 10.24 -33.25 -2.56
CA GLU A 62 9.73 -34.07 -3.67
C GLU A 62 8.41 -33.52 -4.21
N LEU A 63 7.52 -33.08 -3.31
CA LEU A 63 6.25 -32.44 -3.66
C LEU A 63 6.46 -31.14 -4.44
N GLU A 64 7.45 -30.33 -4.08
CA GLU A 64 7.80 -29.12 -4.86
C GLU A 64 8.43 -29.46 -6.21
N LYS A 65 9.26 -30.50 -6.27
CA LYS A 65 9.83 -30.97 -7.54
C LYS A 65 8.72 -31.42 -8.50
N ILE A 66 7.71 -32.14 -8.02
CA ILE A 66 6.54 -32.50 -8.82
C ILE A 66 5.77 -31.25 -9.25
N ALA A 67 5.52 -30.34 -8.31
CA ALA A 67 4.80 -29.10 -8.62
C ALA A 67 5.54 -28.21 -9.63
N SER A 68 6.89 -28.25 -9.67
CA SER A 68 7.70 -27.50 -10.62
C SER A 68 7.52 -27.94 -12.08
N ALA A 69 6.96 -29.13 -12.33
CA ALA A 69 6.59 -29.57 -13.68
C ALA A 69 5.37 -28.82 -14.23
N PHE A 70 4.61 -28.13 -13.36
CA PHE A 70 3.48 -27.30 -13.74
C PHE A 70 3.96 -25.85 -13.83
N ASN A 71 3.98 -25.32 -15.04
CA ASN A 71 4.22 -23.89 -15.26
C ASN A 71 2.98 -23.12 -14.85
N LEU A 72 3.03 -22.48 -13.68
CA LEU A 72 1.95 -21.67 -13.12
C LEU A 72 2.24 -20.19 -13.37
N ASP A 73 1.27 -19.48 -13.95
CA ASP A 73 1.34 -18.04 -14.11
C ASP A 73 0.95 -17.29 -12.81
N VAL A 74 1.30 -16.01 -12.73
CA VAL A 74 0.90 -15.12 -11.63
C VAL A 74 -0.63 -15.09 -11.49
N GLY A 75 -1.12 -15.38 -10.30
CA GLY A 75 -2.55 -15.46 -10.01
C GLY A 75 -3.17 -16.85 -10.18
N GLN A 76 -2.42 -17.84 -10.68
CA GLN A 76 -2.85 -19.25 -10.70
C GLN A 76 -2.41 -19.95 -9.42
N LEU A 77 -3.11 -21.02 -9.04
CA LEU A 77 -2.72 -21.84 -7.90
C LEU A 77 -2.97 -23.32 -8.19
N LEU A 78 -2.00 -24.13 -7.80
CA LEU A 78 -2.03 -25.58 -7.94
C LEU A 78 -2.41 -26.23 -6.62
N LEU A 79 -3.49 -27.02 -6.63
CA LEU A 79 -3.93 -27.84 -5.50
C LEU A 79 -3.63 -29.31 -5.80
N LEU A 80 -2.79 -29.92 -4.96
CA LEU A 80 -2.38 -31.32 -5.07
C LEU A 80 -2.84 -32.12 -3.86
N GLU A 81 -3.67 -33.12 -4.14
CA GLU A 81 -4.05 -34.14 -3.16
C GLU A 81 -2.89 -35.12 -2.96
N THR A 82 -2.52 -35.40 -1.71
CA THR A 82 -1.46 -36.35 -1.37
C THR A 82 -1.89 -37.26 -0.22
N ASN A 83 -1.38 -38.50 -0.22
CA ASN A 83 -1.67 -39.47 0.83
C ASN A 83 -0.63 -39.43 1.97
N ASN A 84 0.51 -38.78 1.74
CA ASN A 84 1.68 -38.81 2.62
C ASN A 84 1.93 -37.42 3.24
N LEU A 85 0.93 -36.86 3.92
CA LEU A 85 1.04 -35.57 4.61
C LEU A 85 0.75 -35.75 6.10
N ASN A 86 1.65 -35.26 6.95
CA ASN A 86 1.47 -35.29 8.41
C ASN A 86 0.41 -34.28 8.87
N ASP A 87 0.38 -33.13 8.20
CA ASP A 87 -0.61 -32.07 8.42
C ASP A 87 -1.83 -32.28 7.50
N ALA A 88 -2.93 -31.59 7.79
CA ALA A 88 -4.09 -31.59 6.89
C ALA A 88 -3.77 -30.81 5.60
N VAL A 89 -3.14 -29.65 5.73
CA VAL A 89 -2.76 -28.79 4.59
C VAL A 89 -1.33 -28.29 4.77
N LEU A 90 -0.52 -28.42 3.72
CA LEU A 90 0.80 -27.85 3.61
C LEU A 90 0.83 -26.84 2.47
N VAL A 91 1.12 -25.59 2.77
CA VAL A 91 1.27 -24.51 1.79
C VAL A 91 2.73 -24.46 1.33
N GLY A 92 2.95 -24.59 0.03
CA GLY A 92 4.28 -24.60 -0.58
C GLY A 92 4.98 -23.24 -0.60
N SER A 93 6.25 -23.22 -1.00
CA SER A 93 7.00 -21.96 -1.20
C SER A 93 6.48 -21.12 -2.37
N ARG A 94 5.93 -21.81 -3.38
CA ARG A 94 5.40 -21.23 -4.63
C ARG A 94 3.87 -21.19 -4.60
N ARG A 95 3.24 -21.09 -5.77
CA ARG A 95 1.78 -21.09 -5.96
C ARG A 95 1.15 -22.49 -5.78
N THR A 96 1.46 -23.19 -4.70
CA THR A 96 1.07 -24.59 -4.50
C THR A 96 0.48 -24.84 -3.11
N ILE A 97 -0.56 -25.67 -3.06
CA ILE A 97 -1.15 -26.19 -1.82
C ILE A 97 -1.22 -27.71 -1.93
N TYR A 98 -0.67 -28.37 -0.92
CA TYR A 98 -0.75 -29.82 -0.75
C TYR A 98 -1.76 -30.12 0.35
N PHE A 99 -2.65 -31.08 0.14
CA PHE A 99 -3.65 -31.45 1.14
C PHE A 99 -3.82 -32.96 1.24
N SER A 100 -4.07 -33.43 2.47
CA SER A 100 -4.35 -34.84 2.74
C SER A 100 -5.72 -35.26 2.21
N THR A 101 -5.90 -36.54 1.87
CA THR A 101 -7.20 -37.12 1.50
C THR A 101 -8.26 -37.00 2.60
N GLU A 102 -7.83 -36.89 3.87
CA GLU A 102 -8.71 -36.70 5.03
C GLU A 102 -9.14 -35.24 5.24
N THR A 103 -8.58 -34.31 4.46
CA THR A 103 -8.80 -32.87 4.65
C THR A 103 -10.24 -32.48 4.34
N THR A 104 -10.86 -31.74 5.26
CA THR A 104 -12.20 -31.21 5.02
C THR A 104 -12.17 -30.06 4.01
N ALA A 105 -13.24 -29.95 3.21
CA ALA A 105 -13.39 -28.82 2.29
C ALA A 105 -13.28 -27.49 3.04
N PHE A 106 -13.85 -27.39 4.25
CA PHE A 106 -13.83 -26.18 5.08
C PHE A 106 -12.40 -25.69 5.39
N THR A 107 -11.49 -26.59 5.78
CA THR A 107 -10.09 -26.21 6.05
C THR A 107 -9.42 -25.62 4.79
N LEU A 108 -9.64 -26.24 3.62
CA LEU A 108 -9.13 -25.71 2.35
C LEU A 108 -9.74 -24.34 2.01
N ILE A 109 -11.04 -24.15 2.26
CA ILE A 109 -11.69 -22.84 2.09
C ILE A 109 -11.03 -21.78 2.96
N GLN A 110 -10.78 -22.11 4.22
CA GLN A 110 -10.20 -21.18 5.16
C GLN A 110 -8.79 -20.76 4.77
N VAL A 111 -7.95 -21.71 4.33
CA VAL A 111 -6.61 -21.41 3.82
C VAL A 111 -6.67 -20.51 2.58
N LEU A 112 -7.56 -20.84 1.63
CA LEU A 112 -7.72 -20.04 0.42
C LEU A 112 -8.22 -18.62 0.72
N SER A 113 -9.22 -18.46 1.58
CA SER A 113 -9.81 -17.15 1.87
C SER A 113 -8.94 -16.28 2.78
N GLU A 114 -8.32 -16.89 3.81
CA GLU A 114 -7.58 -16.16 4.84
C GLU A 114 -6.10 -15.96 4.53
N TRP A 115 -5.43 -16.89 3.82
CA TRP A 115 -4.00 -16.77 3.53
C TRP A 115 -3.74 -16.35 2.07
N MET A 116 -4.43 -16.99 1.12
CA MET A 116 -4.13 -16.81 -0.31
C MET A 116 -4.81 -15.59 -0.92
N LEU A 117 -6.12 -15.45 -0.69
CA LEU A 117 -6.94 -14.42 -1.34
C LEU A 117 -7.06 -13.15 -0.49
N LEU A 118 -6.89 -13.25 0.83
CA LEU A 118 -7.10 -12.16 1.79
C LEU A 118 -8.48 -11.49 1.60
N GLU A 119 -9.55 -12.28 1.42
CA GLU A 119 -10.88 -11.79 1.02
C GLU A 119 -11.42 -10.67 1.95
N LYS A 120 -11.18 -10.82 3.26
CA LYS A 120 -11.54 -9.81 4.25
C LYS A 120 -10.80 -8.48 4.00
N SER A 121 -9.49 -8.53 3.76
CA SER A 121 -8.68 -7.34 3.49
C SER A 121 -9.11 -6.65 2.19
N LEU A 122 -9.36 -7.42 1.13
CA LEU A 122 -9.86 -6.91 -0.15
C LEU A 122 -11.18 -6.15 0.01
N THR A 123 -12.14 -6.77 0.71
CA THR A 123 -13.47 -6.19 0.93
C THR A 123 -13.41 -4.94 1.81
N LEU A 124 -12.65 -4.99 2.91
CA LEU A 124 -12.47 -3.85 3.81
C LEU A 124 -11.76 -2.69 3.12
N THR A 125 -10.72 -2.96 2.34
CA THR A 125 -9.99 -1.93 1.59
C THR A 125 -10.90 -1.21 0.61
N ARG A 126 -11.67 -1.96 -0.19
CA ARG A 126 -12.64 -1.36 -1.12
C ARG A 126 -13.66 -0.50 -0.38
N ASN A 127 -14.31 -1.06 0.64
CA ASN A 127 -15.40 -0.39 1.35
C ASN A 127 -14.93 0.87 2.09
N ALA A 128 -13.75 0.82 2.73
CA ALA A 128 -13.16 1.97 3.42
C ALA A 128 -12.77 3.10 2.46
N LEU A 129 -12.40 2.78 1.21
CA LEU A 129 -12.12 3.79 0.19
C LEU A 129 -13.41 4.39 -0.39
N THR A 130 -14.42 3.58 -0.67
CA THR A 130 -15.67 4.07 -1.29
C THR A 130 -16.58 4.80 -0.31
N GLU A 131 -16.63 4.37 0.95
CA GLU A 131 -17.55 4.87 1.98
C GLU A 131 -16.81 5.05 3.32
N PRO A 132 -15.85 6.00 3.39
CA PRO A 132 -14.96 6.18 4.55
C PRO A 132 -15.68 6.59 5.84
N THR A 133 -16.91 7.11 5.75
CA THR A 133 -17.75 7.48 6.91
C THR A 133 -18.44 6.27 7.55
N LEU A 134 -18.60 5.17 6.81
CA LEU A 134 -19.28 3.96 7.26
C LEU A 134 -18.30 2.84 7.61
N TYR A 135 -17.17 2.78 6.90
CA TYR A 135 -16.18 1.71 7.06
C TYR A 135 -14.83 2.27 7.48
N SER A 136 -14.19 1.59 8.44
CA SER A 136 -12.81 1.86 8.83
C SER A 136 -11.96 0.61 8.64
N LEU A 137 -10.70 0.82 8.29
CA LEU A 137 -9.72 -0.26 8.21
C LEU A 137 -9.45 -0.82 9.61
N ASP A 138 -9.23 -2.13 9.70
CA ASP A 138 -8.76 -2.77 10.93
C ASP A 138 -7.27 -2.47 11.19
N GLU A 139 -6.74 -2.87 12.35
CA GLU A 139 -5.36 -2.57 12.72
C GLU A 139 -4.32 -3.11 11.72
N GLU A 140 -4.58 -4.27 11.14
CA GLU A 140 -3.71 -4.91 10.14
C GLU A 140 -3.68 -4.09 8.85
N ASN A 141 -4.84 -3.70 8.31
CA ASN A 141 -4.92 -2.91 7.09
C ASN A 141 -4.51 -1.44 7.30
N ARG A 142 -4.63 -0.90 8.52
CA ARG A 142 -4.15 0.46 8.85
C ARG A 142 -2.63 0.59 8.87
N ARG A 143 -1.91 -0.49 9.22
CA ARG A 143 -0.44 -0.51 9.26
C ARG A 143 0.21 -0.29 7.89
N ARG A 144 -0.44 -0.79 6.84
CA ARG A 144 0.04 -0.81 5.47
C ARG A 144 0.22 0.62 4.91
N PHE A 145 1.35 0.85 4.24
CA PHE A 145 1.57 2.07 3.46
C PHE A 145 0.59 2.14 2.28
N PRO A 146 0.05 3.33 1.96
CA PRO A 146 -0.82 3.52 0.80
C PRO A 146 -0.07 3.20 -0.50
N ALA A 147 -0.79 2.82 -1.54
CA ALA A 147 -0.17 2.50 -2.84
C ALA A 147 0.61 3.69 -3.40
N SER A 148 1.85 3.45 -3.84
CA SER A 148 2.73 4.46 -4.42
C SER A 148 3.55 3.85 -5.56
N PRO A 149 3.82 4.59 -6.67
CA PRO A 149 4.69 4.09 -7.73
C PRO A 149 6.13 3.87 -7.27
N ALA A 150 6.57 4.61 -6.25
CA ALA A 150 7.91 4.51 -5.66
C ALA A 150 7.89 4.68 -4.14
N TYR A 151 8.81 4.03 -3.46
CA TYR A 151 9.05 4.17 -2.02
C TYR A 151 10.52 4.36 -1.74
N ASP A 152 10.81 5.12 -0.69
CA ASP A 152 12.15 5.18 -0.11
C ASP A 152 12.20 4.32 1.15
N VAL A 153 13.26 3.53 1.33
CA VAL A 153 13.53 2.78 2.56
C VAL A 153 14.74 3.42 3.22
N LEU A 154 14.53 4.11 4.34
CA LEU A 154 15.58 4.86 5.04
C LEU A 154 16.05 4.11 6.28
N ILE A 155 17.28 3.61 6.25
CA ILE A 155 17.93 2.91 7.36
C ILE A 155 18.80 3.90 8.15
N THR A 156 18.47 4.13 9.40
CA THR A 156 19.11 5.12 10.27
C THR A 156 19.76 4.45 11.46
N VAL A 157 21.05 4.67 11.68
CA VAL A 157 21.70 4.32 12.95
C VAL A 157 21.82 5.56 13.81
N VAL A 158 21.32 5.47 15.04
CA VAL A 158 21.37 6.53 16.04
C VAL A 158 22.38 6.15 17.11
N ASN A 159 23.44 6.95 17.20
CA ASN A 159 24.41 6.90 18.29
C ASN A 159 24.22 8.11 19.22
N PRO A 160 23.52 7.96 20.35
CA PRO A 160 23.21 9.07 21.25
C PRO A 160 24.43 9.67 21.96
N ASP A 161 25.49 8.89 22.19
CA ASP A 161 26.67 9.30 22.95
C ASP A 161 27.95 8.77 22.27
N PRO A 162 28.43 9.43 21.19
CA PRO A 162 29.58 8.96 20.42
C PRO A 162 30.91 9.00 21.19
N GLU A 163 30.98 9.73 22.31
CA GLU A 163 32.18 9.78 23.16
C GLU A 163 32.32 8.49 23.96
N LYS A 164 31.21 7.96 24.48
CA LYS A 164 31.19 6.73 25.28
C LYS A 164 30.83 5.48 24.49
N LEU A 165 30.28 5.62 23.28
CA LEU A 165 29.72 4.51 22.52
C LEU A 165 30.22 4.50 21.07
N LYS A 166 30.80 3.38 20.68
CA LYS A 166 31.22 3.12 19.30
C LYS A 166 30.41 1.98 18.72
N ILE A 167 29.79 2.19 17.56
CA ILE A 167 29.04 1.15 16.85
C ILE A 167 29.91 0.69 15.68
N ALA A 168 30.27 -0.60 15.66
CA ALA A 168 31.03 -1.20 14.58
C ALA A 168 30.08 -1.96 13.66
N TRP A 169 29.59 -1.30 12.61
CA TRP A 169 28.64 -1.91 11.68
C TRP A 169 28.74 -1.31 10.28
N ASP A 170 28.66 -2.17 9.26
CA ASP A 170 28.58 -1.78 7.86
C ASP A 170 27.12 -1.84 7.38
N LEU A 171 26.47 -0.68 7.41
CA LEU A 171 25.09 -0.54 6.93
C LEU A 171 24.94 -0.80 5.44
N ARG A 172 25.97 -0.48 4.65
CA ARG A 172 25.91 -0.61 3.21
C ARG A 172 25.91 -2.08 2.82
N LEU A 173 26.84 -2.85 3.36
CA LEU A 173 26.90 -4.29 3.13
C LEU A 173 25.60 -4.97 3.59
N MET A 174 25.06 -4.59 4.76
CA MET A 174 23.79 -5.14 5.24
C MET A 174 22.62 -4.83 4.29
N ALA A 175 22.53 -3.60 3.76
CA ALA A 175 21.49 -3.22 2.82
C ALA A 175 21.60 -4.01 1.50
N GLU A 176 22.80 -4.08 0.91
CA GLU A 176 23.07 -4.77 -0.36
C GLU A 176 22.87 -6.30 -0.25
N GLU A 177 23.20 -6.91 0.89
CA GLU A 177 23.11 -8.36 1.09
C GLU A 177 21.70 -8.86 1.47
N TYR A 178 20.92 -8.06 2.20
CA TYR A 178 19.64 -8.51 2.77
C TYR A 178 18.42 -7.71 2.33
N VAL A 179 18.49 -6.37 2.35
CA VAL A 179 17.32 -5.50 2.13
C VAL A 179 17.02 -5.34 0.65
N GLU A 180 18.04 -5.08 -0.18
CA GLU A 180 17.88 -4.91 -1.62
C GLU A 180 17.38 -6.19 -2.32
N PRO A 181 17.89 -7.40 -2.02
CA PRO A 181 17.35 -8.63 -2.61
C PRO A 181 15.88 -8.83 -2.27
N PHE A 182 15.48 -8.61 -1.01
CA PHE A 182 14.08 -8.70 -0.61
C PHE A 182 13.20 -7.71 -1.40
N LEU A 183 13.64 -6.45 -1.54
CA LEU A 183 12.89 -5.44 -2.29
C LEU A 183 12.85 -5.73 -3.80
N SER A 184 13.86 -6.43 -4.33
CA SER A 184 13.91 -6.81 -5.74
C SER A 184 12.79 -7.79 -6.12
N GLU A 185 12.40 -8.68 -5.21
CA GLU A 185 11.25 -9.60 -5.37
C GLU A 185 9.92 -8.83 -5.52
N LEU A 186 9.86 -7.60 -5.00
CA LEU A 186 8.69 -6.73 -5.02
C LEU A 186 8.75 -5.62 -6.10
N SER A 187 9.74 -5.66 -6.98
CA SER A 187 9.97 -4.65 -8.03
C SER A 187 8.78 -4.46 -8.99
N ILE A 188 7.97 -5.51 -9.18
CA ILE A 188 6.71 -5.40 -9.94
C ILE A 188 5.75 -4.37 -9.32
N LEU A 189 5.69 -4.31 -7.98
CA LEU A 189 4.76 -3.44 -7.26
C LEU A 189 5.15 -1.97 -7.38
N SER A 190 6.38 -1.65 -6.98
CA SER A 190 6.87 -0.27 -6.85
C SER A 190 8.37 -0.22 -7.01
N ASN A 191 8.88 0.95 -7.38
CA ASN A 191 10.31 1.21 -7.39
C ASN A 191 10.77 1.52 -5.96
N PHE A 192 11.82 0.85 -5.50
CA PHE A 192 12.36 1.07 -4.16
C PHE A 192 13.74 1.71 -4.24
N SER A 193 13.98 2.76 -3.45
CA SER A 193 15.31 3.30 -3.22
C SER A 193 15.71 3.05 -1.77
N VAL A 194 16.81 2.33 -1.56
CA VAL A 194 17.39 2.15 -0.22
C VAL A 194 18.35 3.30 0.06
N LYS A 195 18.18 3.94 1.22
CA LYS A 195 19.00 5.05 1.69
C LYS A 195 19.47 4.72 3.10
N SER A 196 20.67 5.17 3.46
CA SER A 196 21.21 5.00 4.81
C SER A 196 21.71 6.32 5.37
N GLN A 197 21.64 6.46 6.69
CA GLN A 197 22.15 7.64 7.39
C GLN A 197 22.60 7.30 8.81
N TRP A 198 23.47 8.16 9.35
CA TRP A 198 23.93 8.12 10.73
C TRP A 198 23.51 9.40 11.45
N LEU A 199 22.92 9.26 12.63
CA LEU A 199 22.58 10.36 13.52
C LEU A 199 23.36 10.22 14.81
N TYR A 200 23.95 11.33 15.26
CA TYR A 200 24.73 11.41 16.49
C TYR A 200 24.10 12.40 17.47
N LEU A 201 24.40 12.25 18.76
CA LEU A 201 24.00 13.19 19.81
C LEU A 201 22.48 13.37 19.92
N LEU A 202 21.75 12.26 19.78
CA LEU A 202 20.29 12.23 19.86
C LEU A 202 19.84 11.29 20.98
N PRO A 203 19.83 11.74 22.24
CA PRO A 203 19.31 10.93 23.35
C PRO A 203 17.80 10.70 23.22
N LEU A 204 17.29 9.64 23.85
CA LEU A 204 15.84 9.43 23.95
C LEU A 204 15.21 10.58 24.75
N ASP A 205 14.18 11.20 24.18
CA ASP A 205 13.40 12.27 24.84
C ASP A 205 12.39 11.73 25.86
N VAL A 206 12.64 10.53 26.38
CA VAL A 206 11.83 9.85 27.38
C VAL A 206 12.73 9.31 28.48
N SER A 207 12.27 9.43 29.72
CA SER A 207 12.99 8.90 30.88
C SER A 207 12.49 7.50 31.20
N PRO A 208 13.21 6.42 30.84
CA PRO A 208 12.77 5.07 31.12
C PRO A 208 12.77 4.80 32.62
N LYS A 209 11.82 3.98 33.09
CA LYS A 209 11.66 3.68 34.51
C LYS A 209 12.73 2.67 34.93
N ARG A 210 13.57 3.03 35.90
CA ARG A 210 14.52 2.09 36.49
C ARG A 210 13.79 1.05 37.34
N VAL A 211 14.02 -0.22 37.06
CA VAL A 211 13.46 -1.36 37.79
C VAL A 211 14.63 -2.18 38.36
N PRO A 212 14.61 -2.52 39.66
CA PRO A 212 15.59 -3.45 40.24
C PRO A 212 15.46 -4.83 39.59
N ASP A 213 16.59 -5.44 39.23
CA ASP A 213 16.64 -6.77 38.62
C ASP A 213 17.68 -7.64 39.31
N SER A 214 17.50 -8.96 39.25
CA SER A 214 18.47 -9.95 39.73
C SER A 214 19.64 -10.15 38.78
N GLY A 215 19.64 -9.48 37.62
CA GLY A 215 20.71 -9.53 36.63
C GLY A 215 22.03 -8.91 37.11
N PRO A 216 23.13 -9.06 36.35
CA PRO A 216 24.45 -8.65 36.78
C PRO A 216 24.56 -7.15 37.11
N LEU A 217 23.84 -6.30 36.38
CA LEU A 217 23.81 -4.84 36.62
C LEU A 217 22.92 -4.42 37.80
N GLY A 218 22.18 -5.37 38.42
CA GLY A 218 21.25 -5.13 39.53
C GLY A 218 20.04 -4.26 39.16
N ARG A 219 19.88 -3.93 37.88
CA ARG A 219 18.85 -3.04 37.36
C ARG A 219 18.62 -3.28 35.86
N HIS A 220 17.42 -2.93 35.42
CA HIS A 220 17.12 -2.66 34.02
C HIS A 220 16.22 -1.45 33.90
N PHE A 221 16.00 -1.01 32.67
CA PHE A 221 15.16 0.12 32.34
C PHE A 221 13.93 -0.36 31.58
N ALA A 222 12.77 0.07 32.03
CA ALA A 222 11.49 -0.29 31.44
C ALA A 222 10.92 0.88 30.64
N LEU A 223 10.57 0.59 29.39
CA LEU A 223 9.87 1.49 28.49
C LEU A 223 8.47 0.94 28.21
N SER A 224 7.43 1.69 28.56
CA SER A 224 6.05 1.28 28.30
C SER A 224 5.72 1.42 26.82
N GLU A 225 4.95 0.47 26.29
CA GLU A 225 4.41 0.49 24.93
C GLU A 225 3.66 1.80 24.60
N ASP A 226 2.98 2.38 25.58
CA ASP A 226 2.20 3.63 25.41
C ASP A 226 3.07 4.86 25.14
N VAL A 227 4.36 4.78 25.49
CA VAL A 227 5.34 5.88 25.33
C VAL A 227 6.13 5.73 24.02
N LEU A 228 6.10 4.56 23.37
CA LEU A 228 6.87 4.29 22.14
C LEU A 228 6.58 5.29 21.00
N PRO A 229 5.33 5.73 20.74
CA PRO A 229 5.06 6.73 19.72
C PRO A 229 5.77 8.08 19.99
N GLN A 230 6.03 8.41 21.26
CA GLN A 230 6.70 9.66 21.64
C GLN A 230 8.19 9.65 21.22
N LEU A 231 8.80 8.47 21.08
CA LEU A 231 10.16 8.32 20.58
C LEU A 231 10.31 8.73 19.11
N ILE A 232 9.25 8.63 18.32
CA ILE A 232 9.28 8.89 16.89
C ILE A 232 9.41 10.38 16.60
N THR A 233 8.72 11.22 17.38
CA THR A 233 8.67 12.67 17.14
C THR A 233 10.05 13.35 17.09
N PRO A 234 10.98 13.14 18.06
CA PRO A 234 12.31 13.74 18.00
C PRO A 234 13.16 13.14 16.86
N LEU A 235 12.99 11.86 16.55
CA LEU A 235 13.64 11.22 15.42
C LEU A 235 13.21 11.87 14.10
N GLU A 236 11.91 11.97 13.86
CA GLU A 236 11.32 12.50 12.64
C GLU A 236 11.80 13.92 12.31
N LYS A 237 12.00 14.78 13.32
CA LYS A 237 12.58 16.12 13.14
C LYS A 237 14.02 16.12 12.60
N LYS A 238 14.74 15.02 12.76
CA LYS A 238 16.16 14.85 12.38
C LYS A 238 16.37 13.88 11.22
N LEU A 239 15.37 13.07 10.88
CA LEU A 239 15.44 12.17 9.73
C LEU A 239 15.42 12.98 8.42
N ALA A 240 16.24 12.58 7.44
CA ALA A 240 16.22 13.14 6.09
C ALA A 240 15.05 12.61 5.23
N SER A 241 13.95 12.16 5.85
CA SER A 241 12.78 11.60 5.16
C SER A 241 12.05 12.61 4.27
N GLN A 242 12.20 13.91 4.55
CA GLN A 242 11.55 15.00 3.80
C GLN A 242 12.28 15.40 2.50
N VAL A 243 13.44 14.79 2.21
CA VAL A 243 14.24 15.14 1.02
C VAL A 243 13.63 14.56 -0.27
N SER A 244 12.66 13.66 -0.15
CA SER A 244 12.03 12.96 -1.27
C SER A 244 10.53 13.23 -1.33
N LEU A 245 9.98 13.18 -2.54
CA LEU A 245 8.53 13.21 -2.77
C LEU A 245 7.89 11.82 -2.60
N HIS A 246 8.70 10.77 -2.45
CA HIS A 246 8.24 9.40 -2.28
C HIS A 246 7.92 9.10 -0.81
N PRO A 247 6.85 8.34 -0.52
CA PRO A 247 6.59 7.85 0.83
C PRO A 247 7.81 7.07 1.34
N THR A 248 8.28 7.45 2.53
CA THR A 248 9.50 6.89 3.13
C THR A 248 9.15 5.93 4.27
N ILE A 249 9.68 4.71 4.20
CA ILE A 249 9.63 3.69 5.25
C ILE A 249 10.89 3.84 6.11
N ASN A 250 10.73 4.18 7.38
CA ASN A 250 11.86 4.49 8.27
C ASN A 250 12.24 3.25 9.10
N PHE A 251 13.50 2.85 9.05
CA PHE A 251 14.05 1.85 9.96
C PHE A 251 15.13 2.47 10.80
N VAL A 252 14.92 2.50 12.12
CA VAL A 252 15.84 3.15 13.06
C VAL A 252 16.47 2.11 13.96
N ILE A 253 17.80 2.03 13.97
CA ILE A 253 18.57 1.30 14.97
C ILE A 253 19.06 2.31 15.99
N TYR A 254 18.59 2.21 17.23
CA TYR A 254 19.02 3.06 18.33
C TYR A 254 19.94 2.29 19.27
N ALA A 255 21.16 2.77 19.45
CA ALA A 255 22.11 2.15 20.37
C ALA A 255 21.92 2.68 21.79
N VAL A 256 21.59 1.79 22.72
CA VAL A 256 21.29 2.16 24.11
C VAL A 256 22.61 2.42 24.88
N PRO A 257 22.80 3.61 25.48
CA PRO A 257 23.96 3.87 26.33
C PRO A 257 23.97 2.97 27.58
N CYS A 258 25.15 2.65 28.11
CA CYS A 258 25.28 1.88 29.35
C CYS A 258 24.60 2.53 30.57
N ASP A 259 24.44 3.85 30.57
CA ASP A 259 23.74 4.59 31.63
C ASP A 259 22.25 4.20 31.75
N SER A 260 21.65 3.82 30.62
CA SER A 260 20.23 3.44 30.47
C SER A 260 20.03 2.00 29.96
N ALA A 261 21.08 1.17 29.96
CA ALA A 261 21.03 -0.23 29.57
C ALA A 261 20.91 -1.19 30.77
N PRO A 262 20.32 -2.39 30.58
CA PRO A 262 19.55 -2.79 29.41
C PRO A 262 18.16 -2.14 29.44
N LEU A 263 17.68 -1.72 28.27
CA LEU A 263 16.37 -1.14 28.04
C LEU A 263 15.43 -2.22 27.48
N HIS A 264 14.28 -2.41 28.13
CA HIS A 264 13.28 -3.41 27.77
C HIS A 264 11.92 -2.77 27.52
N ILE A 265 11.22 -3.27 26.51
CA ILE A 265 9.86 -2.85 26.19
C ILE A 265 8.88 -3.67 27.03
N TYR A 266 7.98 -2.96 27.70
CA TYR A 266 6.90 -3.52 28.50
C TYR A 266 5.59 -3.35 27.74
N THR A 267 4.86 -4.46 27.59
CA THR A 267 3.51 -4.45 27.02
C THR A 267 2.57 -3.64 27.90
N ARG A 268 1.43 -3.23 27.35
CA ARG A 268 0.35 -2.59 28.14
C ARG A 268 -0.12 -3.42 29.34
N SER A 269 0.03 -4.74 29.28
CA SER A 269 -0.27 -5.66 30.39
C SER A 269 0.80 -5.68 31.48
N GLY A 270 1.87 -4.90 31.34
CA GLY A 270 2.97 -4.81 32.30
C GLY A 270 3.95 -5.98 32.22
N HIS A 271 3.85 -6.83 31.20
CA HIS A 271 4.78 -7.92 30.98
C HIS A 271 5.94 -7.47 30.09
N ARG A 272 7.14 -7.98 30.39
CA ARG A 272 8.29 -7.78 29.51
C ARG A 272 8.04 -8.50 28.19
N SER A 273 8.35 -7.83 27.07
CA SER A 273 8.37 -8.46 25.75
C SER A 273 9.27 -9.72 25.80
N ARG A 274 8.78 -10.86 25.31
CA ARG A 274 9.45 -12.17 25.47
C ARG A 274 10.61 -12.37 24.48
N ASN A 275 11.53 -11.41 24.42
CA ASN A 275 12.76 -11.53 23.64
C ASN A 275 13.95 -11.71 24.58
N ASN A 276 14.58 -12.89 24.49
CA ASN A 276 15.84 -13.20 25.19
C ASN A 276 17.07 -12.59 24.49
N ALA A 277 16.87 -11.87 23.39
CA ALA A 277 17.94 -11.21 22.65
C ALA A 277 18.26 -9.83 23.26
N ASN A 278 19.49 -9.35 23.05
CA ASN A 278 19.90 -7.97 23.38
C ASN A 278 19.25 -6.91 22.46
N VAL A 279 18.14 -7.27 21.80
CA VAL A 279 17.46 -6.50 20.77
C VAL A 279 15.98 -6.43 21.12
N GLU A 280 15.49 -5.22 21.28
CA GLU A 280 14.07 -4.93 21.49
C GLU A 280 13.56 -4.14 20.28
N ALA A 281 12.33 -4.36 19.84
CA ALA A 281 11.83 -3.70 18.65
C ALA A 281 10.34 -3.40 18.73
N PHE A 282 9.93 -2.33 18.06
CA PHE A 282 8.53 -2.01 17.87
C PHE A 282 8.28 -1.45 16.47
N LEU A 283 7.03 -1.57 16.02
CA LEU A 283 6.57 -1.11 14.73
C LEU A 283 5.61 0.07 14.90
N SER A 284 5.78 1.10 14.08
CA SER A 284 4.83 2.21 13.97
C SER A 284 4.08 2.16 12.62
N PRO A 285 2.74 2.02 12.64
CA PRO A 285 1.90 2.03 11.44
C PRO A 285 2.21 3.20 10.49
N ARG A 286 2.38 2.92 9.19
CA ARG A 286 2.65 3.93 8.14
C ARG A 286 3.87 4.83 8.37
N TRP A 287 4.76 4.45 9.28
CA TRP A 287 6.00 5.18 9.52
C TRP A 287 7.21 4.29 9.35
N GLY A 288 7.24 3.12 9.98
CA GLY A 288 8.48 2.36 10.06
C GLY A 288 8.64 1.49 11.30
N GLY A 289 9.86 1.01 11.51
CA GLY A 289 10.25 0.20 12.66
C GLY A 289 11.41 0.81 13.43
N VAL A 290 11.43 0.61 14.75
CA VAL A 290 12.55 0.99 15.62
C VAL A 290 13.08 -0.25 16.30
N VAL A 291 14.39 -0.43 16.26
CA VAL A 291 15.14 -1.48 16.93
C VAL A 291 16.08 -0.84 17.94
N LEU A 292 15.95 -1.21 19.20
CA LEU A 292 16.81 -0.82 20.31
C LEU A 292 17.87 -1.91 20.50
N ILE A 293 19.14 -1.55 20.36
CA ILE A 293 20.25 -2.48 20.60
C ILE A 293 20.85 -2.20 21.97
N ASN A 294 20.78 -3.20 22.85
CA ASN A 294 21.41 -3.14 24.17
C ASN A 294 22.88 -3.57 24.07
N PRO A 295 23.81 -2.82 24.69
CA PRO A 295 25.20 -3.23 24.79
C PRO A 295 25.32 -4.54 25.59
N PRO A 296 26.34 -5.37 25.31
CA PRO A 296 26.66 -6.53 26.15
C PRO A 296 26.88 -6.11 27.60
N VAL A 297 26.35 -6.87 28.55
CA VAL A 297 26.37 -6.54 29.97
C VAL A 297 27.80 -6.40 30.50
N GLU A 298 28.67 -7.30 30.06
CA GLU A 298 30.09 -7.32 30.42
C GLU A 298 30.81 -6.06 29.93
N ALA A 299 30.43 -5.57 28.74
CA ALA A 299 31.00 -4.38 28.16
C ALA A 299 30.62 -3.12 28.94
N CYS A 300 29.39 -3.05 29.46
CA CYS A 300 28.98 -1.95 30.34
C CYS A 300 29.60 -2.03 31.74
N MET A 301 29.83 -3.22 32.28
CA MET A 301 30.54 -3.38 33.56
C MET A 301 32.02 -3.01 33.47
N ALA A 302 32.66 -3.32 32.35
CA ALA A 302 34.05 -3.01 32.09
C ALA A 302 34.26 -1.56 31.59
N ALA A 303 33.19 -0.80 31.37
CA ALA A 303 33.25 0.55 30.85
C ALA A 303 34.06 1.46 31.80
N LYS A 304 35.14 2.05 31.27
CA LYS A 304 35.94 3.08 31.95
C LYS A 304 35.53 4.44 31.44
N LEU A 305 35.69 5.48 32.26
CA LEU A 305 35.28 6.85 31.93
C LEU A 305 35.88 7.37 30.61
N ASP A 306 37.07 6.90 30.24
CA ASP A 306 37.84 7.37 29.08
C ASP A 306 37.91 6.36 27.91
N GLN A 307 37.14 5.26 27.95
CA GLN A 307 37.15 4.25 26.89
C GLN A 307 35.74 3.99 26.34
N PRO A 308 35.51 4.19 25.04
CA PRO A 308 34.20 3.95 24.46
C PRO A 308 33.87 2.45 24.44
N VAL A 309 32.65 2.12 24.86
CA VAL A 309 32.09 0.79 24.74
C VAL A 309 31.77 0.52 23.27
N THR A 310 32.35 -0.55 22.72
CA THR A 310 32.07 -0.94 21.34
C THR A 310 30.91 -1.93 21.30
N ILE A 311 29.86 -1.59 20.53
CA ILE A 311 28.74 -2.49 20.22
C ILE A 311 28.93 -3.03 18.81
N ILE A 312 28.87 -4.34 18.70
CA ILE A 312 28.77 -5.06 17.42
C ILE A 312 27.33 -5.58 17.34
N PRO A 313 26.47 -4.97 16.50
CA PRO A 313 25.08 -5.36 16.41
C PRO A 313 24.93 -6.81 15.89
N GLU A 314 23.96 -7.56 16.43
CA GLU A 314 23.62 -8.90 15.93
C GLU A 314 22.85 -8.78 14.62
N GLN A 315 23.59 -8.73 13.49
CA GLN A 315 23.05 -8.39 12.18
C GLN A 315 21.86 -9.27 11.77
N ILE A 316 21.93 -10.60 11.97
CA ILE A 316 20.86 -11.54 11.56
C ILE A 316 19.55 -11.23 12.29
N THR A 317 19.58 -10.98 13.59
CA THR A 317 18.40 -10.67 14.42
C THR A 317 17.79 -9.32 14.03
N ILE A 318 18.62 -8.30 13.81
CA ILE A 318 18.17 -6.96 13.43
C ILE A 318 17.54 -6.99 12.04
N VAL A 319 18.23 -7.58 11.07
CA VAL A 319 17.74 -7.73 9.69
C VAL A 319 16.45 -8.54 9.68
N GLY A 320 16.38 -9.66 10.41
CA GLY A 320 15.18 -10.48 10.45
C GLY A 320 13.96 -9.73 11.02
N THR A 321 14.19 -8.91 12.04
CA THR A 321 13.17 -8.01 12.59
C THR A 321 12.72 -6.97 11.56
N PHE A 322 13.67 -6.33 10.86
CA PHE A 322 13.37 -5.33 9.84
C PHE A 322 12.62 -5.90 8.64
N LEU A 323 13.03 -7.05 8.11
CA LEU A 323 12.33 -7.68 7.00
C LEU A 323 10.90 -8.10 7.39
N THR A 324 10.71 -8.60 8.62
CA THR A 324 9.37 -8.92 9.15
C THR A 324 8.50 -7.66 9.26
N GLN A 325 9.04 -6.58 9.83
CA GLN A 325 8.36 -5.29 9.89
C GLN A 325 8.06 -4.70 8.51
N LEU A 326 8.97 -4.85 7.56
CA LEU A 326 8.82 -4.40 6.17
C LEU A 326 7.69 -5.18 5.47
N LYS A 327 7.61 -6.50 5.64
CA LYS A 327 6.49 -7.32 5.15
C LYS A 327 5.16 -6.75 5.63
N LEU A 328 5.02 -6.50 6.94
CA LEU A 328 3.80 -5.95 7.53
C LEU A 328 3.46 -4.55 6.99
N LEU A 329 4.45 -3.66 6.85
CA LEU A 329 4.27 -2.30 6.34
C LEU A 329 3.90 -2.27 4.85
N LEU A 330 4.40 -3.22 4.05
CA LEU A 330 4.04 -3.34 2.64
C LEU A 330 2.66 -3.99 2.43
N GLY A 331 2.14 -4.67 3.45
CA GLY A 331 0.80 -5.25 3.45
C GLY A 331 0.76 -6.77 3.34
N ILE A 332 1.85 -7.45 3.69
CA ILE A 332 1.94 -8.90 3.76
C ILE A 332 1.76 -9.31 5.22
N PRO A 333 0.56 -9.77 5.62
CA PRO A 333 0.30 -10.12 7.01
C PRO A 333 0.95 -11.45 7.39
N GLU A 334 1.12 -11.64 8.69
CA GLU A 334 1.49 -12.95 9.22
C GLU A 334 0.31 -13.92 9.06
N PRO A 335 0.54 -15.14 8.56
CA PRO A 335 -0.51 -16.12 8.38
C PRO A 335 -1.12 -16.47 9.75
N LYS A 336 -2.45 -16.38 9.86
CA LYS A 336 -3.17 -16.74 11.08
C LYS A 336 -2.99 -18.21 11.38
N PHE A 337 -2.81 -18.56 12.64
CA PHE A 337 -2.71 -19.95 13.06
C PHE A 337 -4.01 -20.71 12.73
N LEU A 338 -3.89 -21.77 11.95
CA LEU A 338 -4.96 -22.68 11.57
C LEU A 338 -4.55 -24.11 11.97
N ASN A 339 -5.43 -24.81 12.68
CA ASN A 339 -5.14 -26.17 13.16
C ASN A 339 -4.88 -27.12 11.98
N GLY A 340 -3.74 -27.81 12.01
CA GLY A 340 -3.36 -28.78 10.98
C GLY A 340 -2.99 -28.14 9.63
N VAL A 341 -2.71 -26.84 9.60
CA VAL A 341 -2.20 -26.13 8.42
C VAL A 341 -0.80 -25.62 8.71
N THR A 342 0.14 -25.92 7.83
CA THR A 342 1.51 -25.42 7.92
C THR A 342 1.92 -24.77 6.60
N ALA A 343 2.82 -23.79 6.68
CA ALA A 343 3.49 -23.21 5.52
C ALA A 343 4.97 -23.60 5.55
N VAL A 344 5.53 -23.80 4.37
CA VAL A 344 6.95 -24.10 4.20
C VAL A 344 7.77 -22.89 4.64
N SER A 345 8.75 -23.13 5.50
CA SER A 345 9.66 -22.07 5.93
C SER A 345 10.72 -21.82 4.86
N LEU A 346 10.79 -20.58 4.36
CA LEU A 346 11.81 -20.16 3.41
C LEU A 346 13.08 -19.65 4.13
N PRO A 347 14.28 -20.04 3.68
CA PRO A 347 15.52 -19.51 4.23
C PRO A 347 15.67 -18.02 3.88
N GLY A 348 16.20 -17.23 4.82
CA GLY A 348 16.53 -15.83 4.60
C GLY A 348 15.32 -14.89 4.48
N LEU A 349 14.14 -15.27 4.99
CA LEU A 349 12.92 -14.44 4.99
C LEU A 349 12.45 -14.01 3.58
N LYS A 350 12.75 -14.82 2.56
CA LYS A 350 12.21 -14.65 1.21
C LYS A 350 10.69 -14.67 1.20
N LEU A 351 10.11 -14.04 0.18
CA LEU A 351 8.67 -14.02 0.01
C LEU A 351 8.20 -15.28 -0.70
N HIS A 352 7.01 -15.74 -0.32
CA HIS A 352 6.32 -16.77 -1.08
C HIS A 352 5.67 -16.14 -2.29
N ASP A 353 5.65 -16.86 -3.41
CA ASP A 353 4.99 -16.37 -4.64
C ASP A 353 3.52 -16.01 -4.41
N TRP A 354 2.83 -16.77 -3.55
CA TRP A 354 1.42 -16.52 -3.22
C TRP A 354 1.22 -15.28 -2.33
N GLU A 355 2.21 -14.89 -1.52
CA GLU A 355 2.17 -13.64 -0.75
C GLU A 355 2.25 -12.44 -1.70
N VAL A 356 3.10 -12.53 -2.73
CA VAL A 356 3.22 -11.50 -3.78
C VAL A 356 1.90 -11.41 -4.57
N ASP A 357 1.32 -12.54 -4.97
CA ASP A 357 0.04 -12.58 -5.67
C ASP A 357 -1.10 -11.97 -4.82
N ALA A 358 -1.14 -12.25 -3.52
CA ALA A 358 -2.11 -11.66 -2.61
C ALA A 358 -1.95 -10.13 -2.54
N LEU A 359 -0.71 -9.65 -2.45
CA LEU A 359 -0.40 -8.22 -2.42
C LEU A 359 -0.79 -7.53 -3.74
N LEU A 360 -0.56 -8.16 -4.90
CA LEU A 360 -1.00 -7.65 -6.21
C LEU A 360 -2.51 -7.44 -6.25
N ARG A 361 -3.32 -8.35 -5.68
CA ARG A 361 -4.79 -8.20 -5.63
C ARG A 361 -5.20 -7.01 -4.76
N VAL A 362 -4.64 -6.89 -3.56
CA VAL A 362 -4.96 -5.78 -2.64
C VAL A 362 -4.60 -4.44 -3.27
N ARG A 363 -3.41 -4.33 -3.88
CA ARG A 363 -2.96 -3.11 -4.55
C ARG A 363 -3.81 -2.77 -5.78
N THR A 364 -4.21 -3.78 -6.56
CA THR A 364 -5.10 -3.59 -7.71
C THR A 364 -6.44 -2.98 -7.29
N ILE A 365 -7.08 -3.50 -6.24
CA ILE A 365 -8.32 -2.92 -5.71
C ILE A 365 -8.10 -1.47 -5.29
N GLU A 366 -7.06 -1.23 -4.49
CA GLU A 366 -6.74 0.08 -3.96
C GLU A 366 -6.52 1.10 -5.10
N GLN A 367 -5.73 0.73 -6.10
CA GLN A 367 -5.38 1.57 -7.24
C GLN A 367 -6.59 1.83 -8.16
N LEU A 368 -7.36 0.80 -8.54
CA LEU A 368 -8.54 0.99 -9.39
C LEU A 368 -9.64 1.78 -8.67
N THR A 369 -9.85 1.52 -7.38
CA THR A 369 -10.83 2.26 -6.57
C THR A 369 -10.41 3.72 -6.46
N SER A 370 -9.13 3.99 -6.19
CA SER A 370 -8.60 5.36 -6.12
C SER A 370 -8.69 6.05 -7.47
N ALA A 371 -8.25 5.42 -8.57
CA ALA A 371 -8.35 5.96 -9.92
C ALA A 371 -9.80 6.33 -10.29
N LYS A 372 -10.75 5.44 -9.97
CA LYS A 372 -12.18 5.69 -10.16
C LYS A 372 -12.67 6.90 -9.37
N LEU A 373 -12.35 6.98 -8.07
CA LEU A 373 -12.74 8.12 -7.22
C LEU A 373 -12.13 9.44 -7.71
N THR A 374 -10.87 9.41 -8.14
CA THR A 374 -10.18 10.56 -8.75
C THR A 374 -10.89 11.00 -10.03
N LEU A 375 -11.20 10.07 -10.95
CA LEU A 375 -11.95 10.39 -12.18
C LEU A 375 -13.36 10.92 -11.89
N GLN A 376 -14.04 10.38 -10.87
CA GLN A 376 -15.34 10.90 -10.40
C GLN A 376 -15.21 12.32 -9.85
N SER A 377 -14.15 12.60 -9.09
CA SER A 377 -13.86 13.93 -8.55
C SER A 377 -13.58 14.93 -9.68
N ILE A 378 -12.82 14.55 -10.71
CA ILE A 378 -12.63 15.37 -11.93
C ILE A 378 -13.99 15.67 -12.57
N ALA A 379 -14.82 14.64 -12.79
CA ALA A 379 -16.12 14.81 -13.42
C ALA A 379 -17.03 15.76 -12.63
N GLN A 380 -17.03 15.67 -11.30
CA GLN A 380 -17.79 16.56 -10.43
C GLN A 380 -17.26 18.00 -10.49
N LEU A 381 -15.94 18.20 -10.41
CA LEU A 381 -15.32 19.53 -10.51
C LEU A 381 -15.67 20.23 -11.84
N LEU A 382 -15.67 19.48 -12.94
CA LEU A 382 -16.04 20.01 -14.25
C LEU A 382 -17.53 20.36 -14.39
N GLN A 383 -18.41 19.73 -13.60
CA GLN A 383 -19.83 20.08 -13.55
C GLN A 383 -20.10 21.31 -12.69
N GLU A 384 -19.40 21.44 -11.56
CA GLU A 384 -19.59 22.55 -10.62
C GLU A 384 -18.95 23.86 -11.12
N ILE A 385 -17.83 23.78 -11.84
CA ILE A 385 -17.06 24.95 -12.29
C ILE A 385 -17.03 24.98 -13.82
N GLY A 386 -18.05 25.60 -14.42
CA GLY A 386 -18.22 25.64 -15.89
C GLY A 386 -17.11 26.36 -16.68
N ASN A 387 -16.24 27.12 -16.01
CA ASN A 387 -15.15 27.88 -16.63
C ASN A 387 -13.77 27.19 -16.57
N ILE A 388 -13.69 25.89 -16.22
CA ILE A 388 -12.42 25.15 -16.28
C ILE A 388 -12.03 24.90 -17.74
N VAL A 389 -10.83 25.34 -18.13
CA VAL A 389 -10.24 25.02 -19.43
C VAL A 389 -9.48 23.69 -19.31
N ILE A 390 -9.97 22.68 -20.02
CA ILE A 390 -9.28 21.39 -20.13
C ILE A 390 -8.30 21.47 -21.30
N THR A 391 -7.01 21.38 -21.01
CA THR A 391 -5.98 21.28 -22.05
C THR A 391 -6.05 19.91 -22.74
N ASP A 392 -5.57 19.82 -23.98
CA ASP A 392 -5.51 18.54 -24.71
C ASP A 392 -4.70 17.48 -23.95
N ILE A 393 -3.66 17.92 -23.21
CA ILE A 393 -2.82 17.06 -22.37
C ILE A 393 -3.66 16.42 -21.26
N VAL A 394 -4.38 17.23 -20.48
CA VAL A 394 -5.24 16.74 -19.39
C VAL A 394 -6.39 15.90 -19.94
N GLY A 395 -7.04 16.34 -21.01
CA GLY A 395 -8.09 15.59 -21.68
C GLY A 395 -7.62 14.22 -22.17
N ASN A 396 -6.41 14.12 -22.72
CA ASN A 396 -5.82 12.86 -23.14
C ASN A 396 -5.45 11.96 -21.95
N ARG A 397 -4.94 12.52 -20.84
CA ARG A 397 -4.68 11.76 -19.60
C ARG A 397 -5.96 11.16 -19.03
N ILE A 398 -7.05 11.93 -18.95
CA ILE A 398 -8.36 11.44 -18.47
C ILE A 398 -8.86 10.29 -19.34
N LYS A 399 -8.83 10.44 -20.67
CA LYS A 399 -9.23 9.38 -21.62
C LYS A 399 -8.37 8.14 -21.47
N THR A 400 -7.05 8.31 -21.31
CA THR A 400 -6.10 7.23 -21.14
C THR A 400 -6.33 6.49 -19.83
N ALA A 401 -6.50 7.21 -18.72
CA ALA A 401 -6.81 6.63 -17.41
C ALA A 401 -8.10 5.80 -17.45
N LEU A 402 -9.16 6.32 -18.08
CA LEU A 402 -10.42 5.57 -18.23
C LEU A 402 -10.22 4.27 -19.01
N ARG A 403 -9.54 4.33 -20.16
CA ARG A 403 -9.22 3.13 -20.96
C ARG A 403 -8.39 2.13 -20.17
N LEU A 404 -7.38 2.57 -19.43
CA LEU A 404 -6.54 1.69 -18.60
C LEU A 404 -7.33 1.02 -17.47
N VAL A 405 -8.30 1.72 -16.84
CA VAL A 405 -9.21 1.13 -15.86
C VAL A 405 -10.06 0.01 -16.49
N GLU A 406 -10.62 0.26 -17.68
CA GLU A 406 -11.44 -0.72 -18.41
C GLU A 406 -10.60 -1.94 -18.85
N ASP A 407 -9.43 -1.70 -19.44
CA ASP A 407 -8.51 -2.74 -19.88
C ASP A 407 -8.02 -3.58 -18.68
N SER A 408 -7.68 -2.94 -17.56
CA SER A 408 -7.31 -3.62 -16.31
C SER A 408 -8.42 -4.54 -15.83
N ALA A 409 -9.65 -4.04 -15.73
CA ALA A 409 -10.81 -4.83 -15.31
C ALA A 409 -11.06 -6.03 -16.24
N GLU A 410 -10.88 -5.88 -17.55
CA GLU A 410 -11.02 -6.98 -18.51
C GLU A 410 -9.93 -8.05 -18.34
N GLN A 411 -8.67 -7.64 -18.14
CA GLN A 411 -7.57 -8.58 -17.89
C GLN A 411 -7.75 -9.33 -16.57
N LEU A 412 -8.17 -8.64 -15.50
CA LEU A 412 -8.49 -9.26 -14.22
C LEU A 412 -9.65 -10.26 -14.36
N ARG A 413 -10.66 -9.96 -15.16
CA ARG A 413 -11.78 -10.87 -15.45
C ARG A 413 -11.33 -12.16 -16.14
N ARG A 414 -10.28 -12.08 -16.96
CA ARG A 414 -9.66 -13.23 -17.65
C ARG A 414 -8.69 -14.02 -16.76
N GLY A 415 -8.41 -13.55 -15.55
CA GLY A 415 -7.46 -14.17 -14.62
C GLY A 415 -6.00 -13.74 -14.84
N ASN A 416 -5.74 -12.74 -15.68
CA ASN A 416 -4.39 -12.23 -15.95
C ASN A 416 -3.98 -11.22 -14.87
N LEU A 417 -3.67 -11.70 -13.66
CA LEU A 417 -3.44 -10.86 -12.48
C LEU A 417 -2.29 -9.86 -12.67
N ALA A 418 -1.11 -10.32 -13.14
CA ALA A 418 0.04 -9.44 -13.33
C ALA A 418 -0.24 -8.29 -14.30
N VAL A 419 -0.84 -8.60 -15.46
CA VAL A 419 -1.18 -7.60 -16.48
C VAL A 419 -2.26 -6.65 -15.96
N GLY A 420 -3.30 -7.20 -15.32
CA GLY A 420 -4.35 -6.41 -14.70
C GLY A 420 -3.82 -5.43 -13.65
N PHE A 421 -2.86 -5.86 -12.83
CA PHE A 421 -2.18 -5.02 -11.85
C PHE A 421 -1.32 -3.93 -12.50
N LEU A 422 -0.55 -4.24 -13.55
CA LEU A 422 0.28 -3.22 -14.22
C LEU A 422 -0.59 -2.11 -14.84
N LEU A 423 -1.71 -2.50 -15.47
CA LEU A 423 -2.68 -1.55 -16.02
C LEU A 423 -3.38 -0.73 -14.93
N SER A 424 -3.71 -1.32 -13.77
CA SER A 424 -4.31 -0.57 -12.65
C SER A 424 -3.34 0.43 -12.04
N LYS A 425 -2.06 0.06 -11.91
CA LYS A 425 -0.99 0.97 -11.48
C LYS A 425 -0.84 2.15 -12.43
N GLU A 426 -0.81 1.90 -13.73
CA GLU A 426 -0.72 2.97 -14.74
C GLU A 426 -1.97 3.85 -14.75
N ALA A 427 -3.16 3.26 -14.62
CA ALA A 427 -4.42 3.99 -14.52
C ALA A 427 -4.43 4.94 -13.31
N PHE A 428 -3.99 4.45 -12.15
CA PHE A 428 -3.88 5.22 -10.92
C PHE A 428 -2.95 6.43 -11.09
N VAL A 429 -1.72 6.20 -11.55
CA VAL A 429 -0.74 7.27 -11.77
C VAL A 429 -1.24 8.28 -12.81
N THR A 430 -1.87 7.82 -13.89
CA THR A 430 -2.39 8.69 -14.96
C THR A 430 -3.57 9.53 -14.48
N ALA A 431 -4.47 8.95 -13.68
CA ALA A 431 -5.62 9.66 -13.10
C ALA A 431 -5.17 10.73 -12.10
N GLU A 432 -4.23 10.42 -11.21
CA GLU A 432 -3.67 11.40 -10.28
C GLU A 432 -2.93 12.52 -11.01
N ALA A 433 -2.10 12.16 -12.02
CA ALA A 433 -1.40 13.15 -12.82
C ALA A 433 -2.35 14.08 -13.60
N ALA A 434 -3.53 13.60 -13.98
CA ALA A 434 -4.57 14.45 -14.56
C ALA A 434 -5.19 15.37 -13.51
N PHE A 435 -5.56 14.84 -12.35
CA PHE A 435 -6.24 15.60 -11.29
C PHE A 435 -5.36 16.69 -10.68
N PHE A 436 -4.07 16.42 -10.48
CA PHE A 436 -3.11 17.37 -9.92
C PHE A 436 -2.40 18.22 -10.99
N ASP A 437 -2.86 18.22 -12.24
CA ASP A 437 -2.28 19.07 -13.28
C ASP A 437 -2.55 20.56 -12.96
N PRO A 438 -1.51 21.43 -12.91
CA PRO A 438 -1.69 22.84 -12.56
C PRO A 438 -2.67 23.60 -13.48
N THR A 439 -2.84 23.15 -14.73
CA THR A 439 -3.69 23.82 -15.71
C THR A 439 -5.18 23.70 -15.39
N LEU A 440 -5.60 22.65 -14.69
CA LEU A 440 -7.01 22.48 -14.28
C LEU A 440 -7.48 23.58 -13.32
N PHE A 441 -6.58 24.12 -12.51
CA PHE A 441 -6.90 25.11 -11.50
C PHE A 441 -6.51 26.54 -11.90
N ALA A 442 -5.84 26.72 -13.05
CA ALA A 442 -5.26 28.00 -13.45
C ALA A 442 -6.32 29.13 -13.58
N LEU A 443 -7.53 28.83 -14.03
CA LEU A 443 -8.60 29.83 -14.19
C LEU A 443 -9.38 30.12 -12.91
N LEU A 444 -9.23 29.31 -11.85
CA LEU A 444 -9.74 29.68 -10.53
C LEU A 444 -9.03 30.92 -9.97
N TYR A 445 -7.81 31.19 -10.43
CA TYR A 445 -7.03 32.36 -10.02
C TYR A 445 -7.42 33.66 -10.73
N PHE A 446 -8.36 33.63 -11.69
CA PHE A 446 -8.92 34.83 -12.31
C PHE A 446 -10.45 34.77 -12.38
N PRO A 447 -11.16 34.83 -11.22
CA PRO A 447 -12.61 34.83 -11.17
C PRO A 447 -13.21 35.94 -12.04
N GLU A 448 -14.37 35.70 -12.63
CA GLU A 448 -15.06 36.72 -13.43
C GLU A 448 -15.34 38.00 -12.63
N ASP A 449 -15.57 37.89 -11.32
CA ASP A 449 -15.76 39.05 -10.44
C ASP A 449 -14.53 39.96 -10.43
N GLN A 450 -13.32 39.40 -10.44
CA GLN A 450 -12.08 40.17 -10.51
C GLN A 450 -11.88 40.79 -11.89
N LYS A 451 -12.30 40.09 -12.96
CA LYS A 451 -12.35 40.64 -14.31
C LYS A 451 -13.27 41.87 -14.34
N TYR A 452 -14.49 41.79 -13.80
CA TYR A 452 -15.40 42.93 -13.74
C TYR A 452 -14.87 44.04 -12.82
N ALA A 453 -14.22 43.72 -11.71
CA ALA A 453 -13.61 44.72 -10.81
C ALA A 453 -12.50 45.53 -11.48
N VAL A 454 -11.70 44.90 -12.35
CA VAL A 454 -10.63 45.59 -13.12
C VAL A 454 -11.21 46.38 -14.30
N TYR A 455 -12.15 45.79 -15.04
CA TYR A 455 -12.63 46.38 -16.29
C TYR A 455 -13.76 47.40 -16.09
N THR A 456 -14.56 47.30 -15.03
CA THR A 456 -15.68 48.24 -14.79
C THR A 456 -15.19 49.68 -14.59
N PRO A 457 -14.18 49.98 -13.74
CA PRO A 457 -13.68 51.34 -13.59
C PRO A 457 -13.03 51.91 -14.86
N LEU A 458 -12.49 51.06 -15.73
CA LEU A 458 -11.86 51.46 -16.99
C LEU A 458 -12.91 51.77 -18.08
N PHE A 459 -13.89 50.90 -18.26
CA PHE A 459 -14.84 50.98 -19.36
C PHE A 459 -16.12 51.75 -19.01
N LEU A 460 -16.56 51.75 -17.75
CA LEU A 460 -17.80 52.44 -17.35
C LEU A 460 -17.74 53.96 -17.62
N PRO A 461 -16.65 54.68 -17.29
CA PRO A 461 -16.56 56.12 -17.59
C PRO A 461 -16.54 56.42 -19.09
N ALA A 462 -16.00 55.53 -19.92
CA ALA A 462 -16.02 55.68 -21.37
C ALA A 462 -17.38 55.31 -21.98
N MET A 463 -18.07 54.33 -21.41
CA MET A 463 -19.34 53.81 -21.90
C MET A 463 -20.51 54.79 -21.62
N VAL A 464 -20.49 55.50 -20.49
CA VAL A 464 -21.56 56.44 -20.12
C VAL A 464 -21.75 57.60 -21.14
N PRO A 465 -20.70 58.35 -21.55
CA PRO A 465 -20.84 59.40 -22.57
C PRO A 465 -21.29 58.88 -23.92
N VAL A 466 -20.83 57.69 -24.32
CA VAL A 466 -21.23 57.04 -25.58
C VAL A 466 -22.72 56.73 -25.57
N LEU A 467 -23.23 56.12 -24.50
CA LEU A 467 -24.66 55.82 -24.35
C LEU A 467 -25.53 57.07 -24.30
N LEU A 468 -25.09 58.13 -23.60
CA LEU A 468 -25.79 59.41 -23.57
C LEU A 468 -25.84 60.09 -24.95
N SER A 469 -24.73 60.04 -25.68
CA SER A 469 -24.64 60.57 -27.05
C SER A 469 -25.57 59.82 -28.00
N LEU A 470 -25.58 58.48 -27.95
CA LEU A 470 -26.52 57.64 -28.70
C LEU A 470 -27.98 57.96 -28.38
N LYS A 471 -28.31 58.14 -27.09
CA LYS A 471 -29.67 58.53 -26.67
C LYS A 471 -30.08 59.90 -27.21
N ASN A 472 -29.17 60.87 -27.23
CA ASN A 472 -29.43 62.20 -27.78
C ASN A 472 -29.62 62.16 -29.30
N ILE A 473 -28.79 61.40 -30.02
CA ILE A 473 -28.95 61.20 -31.47
C ILE A 473 -30.30 60.54 -31.76
N TYR A 474 -30.67 59.50 -31.00
CA TYR A 474 -31.96 58.84 -31.14
C TYR A 474 -33.14 59.80 -30.92
N ARG A 475 -33.09 60.62 -29.86
CA ARG A 475 -34.11 61.64 -29.58
C ARG A 475 -34.18 62.70 -30.68
N TYR A 476 -33.04 63.17 -31.18
CA TYR A 476 -32.98 64.14 -32.28
C TYR A 476 -33.64 63.59 -33.54
N TYR A 477 -33.34 62.34 -33.90
CA TYR A 477 -33.93 61.69 -35.09
C TYR A 477 -35.44 61.45 -34.92
N PHE A 478 -35.90 61.09 -33.72
CA PHE A 478 -37.32 60.89 -33.43
C PHE A 478 -38.13 62.19 -33.30
N HIS A 479 -37.56 63.27 -32.74
CA HIS A 479 -38.23 64.58 -32.67
C HIS A 479 -38.32 65.29 -34.01
N ARG A 480 -37.35 65.08 -34.92
CA ARG A 480 -37.43 65.62 -36.28
C ARG A 480 -38.55 64.99 -37.11
N ARG A 481 -39.04 63.80 -36.73
CA ARG A 481 -40.23 63.17 -37.33
C ARG A 481 -41.57 63.77 -36.86
N ILE A 482 -41.60 64.49 -35.72
CA ILE A 482 -42.85 65.01 -35.13
C ILE A 482 -43.08 66.49 -35.51
N ASN A 483 -42.03 67.28 -35.76
CA ASN A 483 -42.13 68.73 -36.05
C ASN A 483 -42.15 69.11 -37.54
N ASN A 484 -42.41 68.17 -38.46
CA ASN A 484 -42.79 68.49 -39.84
C ASN A 484 -44.25 68.09 -40.11
N PRO A 485 -45.25 68.85 -39.62
CA PRO A 485 -46.62 68.71 -40.09
C PRO A 485 -46.79 69.48 -41.42
N LEU A 486 -46.97 68.70 -42.48
CA LEU A 486 -47.83 68.94 -43.66
C LEU A 486 -47.97 70.40 -44.16
N LYS A 487 -47.32 70.69 -45.29
CA LYS A 487 -47.89 71.62 -46.28
C LYS A 487 -48.75 70.78 -47.22
N GLU A 488 -50.05 70.71 -46.91
CA GLU A 488 -51.09 70.33 -47.87
C GLU A 488 -51.09 71.33 -49.04
N THR A 489 -51.22 70.85 -50.27
CA THR A 489 -52.40 71.12 -51.12
C THR A 489 -52.35 70.26 -52.38
N ALA A 490 -53.53 69.72 -52.69
CA ALA A 490 -53.84 68.72 -53.68
C ALA A 490 -53.92 69.30 -55.13
N PRO A 491 -54.31 68.50 -56.15
CA PRO A 491 -53.84 68.58 -57.53
C PRO A 491 -54.64 69.56 -58.41
N SER A 492 -54.05 69.95 -59.54
CA SER A 492 -54.81 70.38 -60.71
C SER A 492 -54.48 69.48 -61.90
N GLN A 493 -55.54 68.90 -62.45
CA GLN A 493 -55.57 68.10 -63.66
C GLN A 493 -55.49 68.97 -64.92
N ASN A 494 -55.05 68.30 -66.00
CA ASN A 494 -55.36 68.51 -67.42
C ASN A 494 -54.68 69.66 -68.17
N LYS A 495 -53.73 69.33 -69.06
CA LYS A 495 -54.04 69.06 -70.48
C LYS A 495 -52.91 68.30 -71.16
#